data_AF-A0A2U2DUW4-F1
#
_entry.id   AF-A0A2U2DUW4-F1
#
_cell.length_a   1.000
_cell.length_b   1.000
_cell.length_c   1.000
_cell.angle_alpha   90.00
_cell.angle_beta   90.00
_cell.angle_gamma   90.00
#
_symmetry.space_group_name_H-M   'P 1'
#
loop_
_entity.id
_entity.type
_entity.pdbx_description
1 polymer ?
#
loop_
_entity_poly.entity_id
_entity_poly.type
_entity_poly.pdbx_seq_one_letter_code
_entity_poly.pdbx_strand_id
1 'polypeptide(L)'
;MLYRAIAFLETTASARRTREMATVQGVYLALFGRPADPGGLTYYNNITASGADLAPILGTLAATMEYRSRFSGMENDRVVNEIFRSLFNRNADQAGASFFANELSSGRQTIETIAVNILDGATGTDRTTADKKLAAAAAYTDALKTSPDALASYTGGAGETQGRDYLRMIDSHSPSPPDPDKLTNAIVDLQIKMAGDDAVVHTRNGPELNASNPSLSRAEVLHILPGDSGLTDANRDVIKGFQSGIDRITFEIPGGAGSAANFRSLSSSFSDAAAANAAADEALDGKVLYVLADVGADKFLFVDSNGDGAADISAKLVGQAEFSMYDIV
;
A
#
# COMPACT_ATOMS: atom_id res chain seq x y z
N MET A 1 -8.32 3.52 -51.85
CA MET A 1 -7.66 4.56 -51.01
C MET A 1 -8.60 5.18 -49.97
N LEU A 2 -9.93 5.22 -50.17
CA LEU A 2 -10.89 5.80 -49.21
C LEU A 2 -10.97 5.06 -47.85
N TYR A 3 -10.83 3.73 -47.83
CA TYR A 3 -10.93 2.92 -46.60
C TYR A 3 -9.78 3.12 -45.61
N ARG A 4 -8.59 3.51 -46.09
CA ARG A 4 -7.44 3.78 -45.24
C ARG A 4 -7.51 5.16 -44.58
N ALA A 5 -8.19 6.12 -45.19
CA ALA A 5 -8.41 7.44 -44.61
C ALA A 5 -9.46 7.41 -43.47
N ILE A 6 -10.54 6.63 -43.63
CA ILE A 6 -11.57 6.46 -42.60
C ILE A 6 -11.03 5.69 -41.39
N ALA A 7 -10.28 4.59 -41.60
CA ALA A 7 -9.63 3.88 -40.50
C ALA A 7 -8.60 4.74 -39.76
N PHE A 8 -7.85 5.60 -40.45
CA PHE A 8 -6.90 6.53 -39.83
C PHE A 8 -7.60 7.68 -39.07
N LEU A 9 -8.74 8.17 -39.57
CA LEU A 9 -9.60 9.14 -38.89
C LEU A 9 -10.34 8.55 -37.68
N GLU A 10 -10.77 7.29 -37.75
CA GLU A 10 -11.37 6.56 -36.62
C GLU A 10 -10.33 6.19 -35.56
N THR A 11 -9.11 5.84 -35.96
CA THR A 11 -8.00 5.56 -35.01
C THR A 11 -7.59 6.83 -34.27
N THR A 12 -7.53 7.97 -34.96
CA THR A 12 -7.20 9.27 -34.35
C THR A 12 -8.35 9.83 -33.52
N ALA A 13 -9.62 9.64 -33.92
CA ALA A 13 -10.78 10.02 -33.13
C ALA A 13 -11.02 9.10 -31.90
N SER A 14 -10.71 7.80 -32.02
CA SER A 14 -10.74 6.84 -30.91
C SER A 14 -9.61 7.12 -29.93
N ALA A 15 -8.37 7.35 -30.39
CA ALA A 15 -7.26 7.79 -29.54
C ALA A 15 -7.52 9.17 -28.89
N ARG A 16 -8.31 10.05 -29.54
CA ARG A 16 -8.77 11.32 -28.96
C ARG A 16 -9.93 11.14 -27.96
N ARG A 17 -10.70 10.05 -28.04
CA ARG A 17 -11.70 9.61 -27.04
C ARG A 17 -11.08 8.85 -25.86
N THR A 18 -9.90 8.25 -26.02
CA THR A 18 -9.11 7.65 -24.94
C THR A 18 -8.15 8.65 -24.26
N ARG A 19 -8.31 9.96 -24.52
CA ARG A 19 -8.02 10.95 -23.47
C ARG A 19 -9.06 10.68 -22.40
N GLU A 20 -8.75 9.84 -21.42
CA GLU A 20 -9.63 9.67 -20.26
C GLU A 20 -9.90 11.06 -19.70
N MET A 21 -11.14 11.52 -19.81
CA MET A 21 -11.59 12.66 -19.03
C MET A 21 -11.29 12.34 -17.57
N ALA A 22 -10.80 13.32 -16.81
CA ALA A 22 -10.56 13.15 -15.39
C ALA A 22 -11.73 12.38 -14.73
N THR A 23 -11.41 11.20 -14.19
CA THR A 23 -12.38 10.40 -13.44
C THR A 23 -12.51 10.97 -12.03
N VAL A 24 -13.53 10.56 -11.29
CA VAL A 24 -13.62 10.87 -9.86
C VAL A 24 -12.36 10.42 -9.11
N GLN A 25 -11.81 9.25 -9.45
CA GLN A 25 -10.54 8.78 -8.89
C GLN A 25 -9.38 9.75 -9.22
N GLY A 26 -9.35 10.28 -10.44
CA GLY A 26 -8.38 11.29 -10.85
C GLY A 26 -8.50 12.60 -10.09
N VAL A 27 -9.72 13.03 -9.76
CA VAL A 27 -9.93 14.21 -8.92
C VAL A 27 -9.43 13.96 -7.49
N TYR A 28 -9.68 12.78 -6.91
CA TYR A 28 -9.11 12.41 -5.61
C TYR A 28 -7.58 12.37 -5.65
N LEU A 29 -7.00 11.79 -6.70
CA LEU A 29 -5.55 11.78 -6.89
C LEU A 29 -4.98 13.20 -7.00
N ALA A 30 -5.59 14.07 -7.80
CA ALA A 30 -5.07 15.40 -8.06
C ALA A 30 -5.18 16.34 -6.85
N LEU A 31 -6.32 16.30 -6.14
CA LEU A 31 -6.60 17.20 -5.02
C LEU A 31 -6.14 16.62 -3.67
N PHE A 32 -6.34 15.33 -3.44
CA PHE A 32 -6.09 14.70 -2.13
C PHE A 32 -4.87 13.78 -2.15
N GLY A 33 -4.32 13.45 -3.33
CA GLY A 33 -3.09 12.67 -3.45
C GLY A 33 -3.23 11.24 -2.95
N ARG A 34 -4.46 10.75 -2.76
CA ARG A 34 -4.80 9.46 -2.16
C ARG A 34 -5.87 8.74 -2.98
N PRO A 35 -6.05 7.43 -2.78
CA PRO A 35 -7.18 6.69 -3.32
C PRO A 35 -8.52 7.25 -2.82
N ALA A 36 -9.55 7.24 -3.66
CA ALA A 36 -10.90 7.51 -3.18
C ALA A 36 -11.34 6.43 -2.19
N ASP A 37 -12.07 6.82 -1.15
CA ASP A 37 -12.76 5.83 -0.33
C ASP A 37 -13.94 5.25 -1.14
N PRO A 38 -14.33 3.97 -0.93
CA PRO A 38 -15.40 3.35 -1.71
C PRO A 38 -16.75 4.08 -1.68
N GLY A 39 -17.11 4.66 -0.53
CA GLY A 39 -18.36 5.39 -0.36
C GLY A 39 -18.38 6.70 -1.13
N GLY A 40 -17.33 7.50 -0.98
CA GLY A 40 -17.11 8.75 -1.69
C GLY A 40 -17.01 8.54 -3.20
N LEU A 41 -16.23 7.54 -3.65
CA LEU A 41 -16.14 7.21 -5.07
C LEU A 41 -17.52 6.90 -5.67
N THR A 42 -18.33 6.10 -4.98
CA THR A 42 -19.69 5.76 -5.42
C THR A 42 -20.58 7.00 -5.46
N TYR A 43 -20.57 7.81 -4.41
CA TYR A 43 -21.37 9.03 -4.33
C TYR A 43 -21.03 10.01 -5.46
N TYR A 44 -19.75 10.30 -5.65
CA TYR A 44 -19.28 11.25 -6.65
C TYR A 44 -19.45 10.72 -8.07
N ASN A 45 -19.29 9.42 -8.32
CA ASN A 45 -19.61 8.84 -9.62
C ASN A 45 -21.10 8.98 -9.96
N ASN A 46 -22.00 8.83 -8.98
CA ASN A 46 -23.43 9.00 -9.23
C ASN A 46 -23.78 10.43 -9.66
N ILE A 47 -23.19 11.44 -9.00
CA ILE A 47 -23.49 12.85 -9.33
C ILE A 47 -22.72 13.39 -10.53
N THR A 48 -21.63 12.74 -10.94
CA THR A 48 -20.84 13.14 -12.11
C THR A 48 -21.13 12.31 -13.37
N ALA A 49 -22.12 11.40 -13.31
CA ALA A 49 -22.35 10.40 -14.34
C ALA A 49 -21.06 9.63 -14.70
N SER A 50 -20.36 9.16 -13.67
CA SER A 50 -19.06 8.47 -13.75
C SER A 50 -17.95 9.30 -14.39
N GLY A 51 -17.90 10.60 -14.08
CA GLY A 51 -16.91 11.54 -14.60
C GLY A 51 -17.26 12.19 -15.94
N ALA A 52 -18.43 11.91 -16.52
CA ALA A 52 -18.89 12.56 -17.74
C ALA A 52 -19.17 14.06 -17.53
N ASP A 53 -19.57 14.46 -16.32
CA ASP A 53 -19.72 15.84 -15.90
C ASP A 53 -19.14 16.05 -14.50
N LEU A 54 -17.94 16.63 -14.40
CA LEU A 54 -17.33 16.95 -13.11
C LEU A 54 -17.85 18.27 -12.51
N ALA A 55 -18.60 19.09 -13.26
CA ALA A 55 -19.05 20.39 -12.77
C ALA A 55 -19.81 20.33 -11.41
N PRO A 56 -20.64 19.31 -11.12
CA PRO A 56 -21.33 19.18 -9.83
C PRO A 56 -20.41 18.99 -8.63
N ILE A 57 -19.16 18.56 -8.84
CA ILE A 57 -18.20 18.32 -7.74
C ILE A 57 -17.19 19.47 -7.58
N LEU A 58 -17.04 20.32 -8.60
CA LEU A 58 -16.23 21.53 -8.54
C LEU A 58 -16.89 22.50 -7.53
N GLY A 59 -16.25 22.72 -6.37
CA GLY A 59 -16.75 23.56 -5.29
C GLY A 59 -17.38 22.83 -4.09
N THR A 60 -17.88 21.59 -4.24
CA THR A 60 -18.33 20.80 -3.08
C THR A 60 -17.14 20.23 -2.31
N LEU A 61 -16.08 19.85 -3.03
CA LEU A 61 -14.82 19.40 -2.43
C LEU A 61 -14.12 20.52 -1.64
N ALA A 62 -14.20 21.77 -2.09
CA ALA A 62 -13.65 22.92 -1.36
C ALA A 62 -14.27 23.14 0.04
N ALA A 63 -15.48 22.62 0.28
CA ALA A 63 -16.13 22.69 1.58
C ALA A 63 -15.61 21.64 2.58
N THR A 64 -14.91 20.60 2.10
CA THR A 64 -14.42 19.51 2.96
C THR A 64 -13.26 19.96 3.85
N MET A 65 -13.16 19.39 5.05
CA MET A 65 -12.06 19.68 5.98
C MET A 65 -10.70 19.30 5.39
N GLU A 66 -10.62 18.17 4.67
CA GLU A 66 -9.38 17.71 4.03
C GLU A 66 -8.86 18.73 3.01
N TYR A 67 -9.74 19.22 2.11
CA TYR A 67 -9.36 20.25 1.13
C TYR A 67 -8.86 21.51 1.81
N ARG A 68 -9.58 22.00 2.83
CA ARG A 68 -9.21 23.22 3.56
C ARG A 68 -7.89 23.04 4.29
N SER A 69 -7.68 21.89 4.93
CA SER A 69 -6.41 21.58 5.60
C SER A 69 -5.24 21.54 4.61
N ARG A 70 -5.51 21.15 3.35
CA ARG A 70 -4.47 21.05 2.34
C ARG A 70 -4.12 22.38 1.66
N PHE A 71 -5.09 23.24 1.39
CA PHE A 71 -4.86 24.41 0.53
C PHE A 71 -5.10 25.77 1.20
N SER A 72 -5.77 25.82 2.36
CA SER A 72 -6.12 27.10 2.98
C SER A 72 -4.87 27.86 3.45
N GLY A 73 -4.78 29.13 3.06
CA GLY A 73 -3.64 30.00 3.41
C GLY A 73 -2.36 29.71 2.63
N MET A 74 -2.36 28.82 1.64
CA MET A 74 -1.22 28.59 0.76
C MET A 74 -1.17 29.62 -0.37
N GLU A 75 0.05 30.04 -0.71
CA GLU A 75 0.31 30.81 -1.93
C GLU A 75 -0.03 29.98 -3.19
N ASN A 76 -0.48 30.66 -4.24
CA ASN A 76 -0.99 30.00 -5.45
C ASN A 76 0.06 29.10 -6.14
N ASP A 77 1.33 29.48 -6.12
CA ASP A 77 2.44 28.69 -6.65
C ASP A 77 2.66 27.39 -5.84
N ARG A 78 2.48 27.45 -4.52
CA ARG A 78 2.54 26.29 -3.62
C ARG A 78 1.37 25.34 -3.86
N VAL A 79 0.17 25.87 -4.06
CA VAL A 79 -1.01 25.07 -4.42
C VAL A 79 -0.75 24.28 -5.71
N VAL A 80 -0.24 24.94 -6.76
CA VAL A 80 0.06 24.28 -8.04
C VAL A 80 1.12 23.19 -7.84
N ASN A 81 2.18 23.46 -7.08
CA ASN A 81 3.20 22.45 -6.80
C ASN A 81 2.65 21.24 -6.04
N GLU A 82 1.73 21.42 -5.08
CA GLU A 82 1.11 20.30 -4.36
C GLU A 82 0.25 19.41 -5.28
N ILE A 83 -0.43 19.99 -6.26
CA ILE A 83 -1.16 19.23 -7.30
C ILE A 83 -0.17 18.43 -8.16
N PHE A 84 0.90 19.07 -8.65
CA PHE A 84 1.95 18.41 -9.44
C PHE A 84 2.63 17.27 -8.67
N ARG A 85 2.89 17.45 -7.38
CA ARG A 85 3.47 16.39 -6.54
C ARG A 85 2.51 15.22 -6.37
N SER A 86 1.22 15.50 -6.18
CA SER A 86 0.18 14.47 -6.07
C SER A 86 0.07 13.65 -7.34
N LEU A 87 0.05 14.30 -8.50
CA LEU A 87 -0.11 13.65 -9.79
C LEU A 87 1.17 12.98 -10.31
N PHE A 88 2.33 13.62 -10.14
CA PHE A 88 3.54 13.30 -10.89
C PHE A 88 4.80 13.12 -10.04
N ASN A 89 4.72 13.25 -8.72
CA ASN A 89 5.88 13.17 -7.80
C ASN A 89 6.99 14.20 -8.06
N ARG A 90 6.66 15.32 -8.71
CA ARG A 90 7.60 16.41 -8.97
C ARG A 90 6.93 17.76 -8.80
N ASN A 91 7.73 18.81 -8.72
CA ASN A 91 7.22 20.18 -8.80
C ASN A 91 6.87 20.53 -10.25
N ALA A 92 6.02 21.54 -10.40
CA ALA A 92 5.79 22.17 -11.69
C ALA A 92 7.09 22.84 -12.18
N ASP A 93 7.28 22.89 -13.50
CA ASP A 93 8.28 23.80 -14.05
C ASP A 93 7.83 25.26 -13.84
N GLN A 94 8.78 26.19 -13.96
CA GLN A 94 8.50 27.59 -13.65
C GLN A 94 7.43 28.22 -14.56
N ALA A 95 7.33 27.80 -15.82
CA ALA A 95 6.34 28.34 -16.75
C ALA A 95 4.94 27.84 -16.40
N GLY A 96 4.79 26.53 -16.16
CA GLY A 96 3.54 25.91 -15.72
C GLY A 96 3.07 26.45 -14.37
N ALA A 97 3.97 26.55 -13.39
CA ALA A 97 3.67 27.12 -12.08
C ALA A 97 3.14 28.56 -12.20
N SER A 98 3.83 29.40 -12.99
CA SER A 98 3.43 30.79 -13.19
C SER A 98 2.09 30.91 -13.91
N PHE A 99 1.85 30.08 -14.93
CA PHE A 99 0.59 30.07 -15.66
C PHE A 99 -0.60 29.77 -14.73
N PHE A 100 -0.56 28.63 -14.03
CA PHE A 100 -1.65 28.22 -13.15
C PHE A 100 -1.81 29.13 -11.93
N ALA A 101 -0.72 29.66 -11.37
CA ALA A 101 -0.79 30.61 -10.27
C ALA A 101 -1.47 31.93 -10.66
N ASN A 102 -1.25 32.41 -11.90
CA ASN A 102 -1.94 33.59 -12.44
C ASN A 102 -3.44 33.32 -12.70
N GLU A 103 -3.79 32.11 -13.14
CA GLU A 103 -5.18 31.69 -13.31
C GLU A 103 -5.94 31.67 -11.96
N LEU A 104 -5.29 31.18 -10.90
CA LEU A 104 -5.81 31.26 -9.52
C LEU A 104 -5.93 32.71 -9.05
N SER A 105 -4.87 33.52 -9.21
CA SER A 105 -4.84 34.90 -8.73
C SER A 105 -5.89 35.78 -9.40
N SER A 106 -6.24 35.49 -10.64
CA SER A 106 -7.25 36.23 -11.40
C SER A 106 -8.67 35.70 -11.22
N GLY A 107 -8.85 34.59 -10.49
CA GLY A 107 -10.15 33.95 -10.28
C GLY A 107 -10.74 33.31 -11.53
N ARG A 108 -9.96 33.16 -12.62
CA ARG A 108 -10.43 32.52 -13.86
C ARG A 108 -10.58 31.02 -13.71
N GLN A 109 -9.80 30.40 -12.84
CA GLN A 109 -9.89 28.98 -12.51
C GLN A 109 -9.83 28.78 -11.00
N THR A 110 -10.48 27.72 -10.53
CA THR A 110 -10.35 27.23 -9.16
C THR A 110 -9.24 26.19 -9.08
N ILE A 111 -8.85 25.82 -7.86
CA ILE A 111 -7.86 24.75 -7.63
C ILE A 111 -8.35 23.44 -8.24
N GLU A 112 -9.66 23.12 -8.13
CA GLU A 112 -10.26 21.92 -8.71
C GLU A 112 -10.17 21.90 -10.24
N THR A 113 -10.51 23.00 -10.90
CA THR A 113 -10.42 23.11 -12.36
C THR A 113 -8.97 23.00 -12.82
N ILE A 114 -8.02 23.60 -12.09
CA ILE A 114 -6.59 23.48 -12.37
C ILE A 114 -6.10 22.04 -12.17
N ALA A 115 -6.53 21.36 -11.12
CA ALA A 115 -6.17 19.98 -10.85
C ALA A 115 -6.61 19.04 -11.99
N VAL A 116 -7.85 19.20 -12.48
CA VAL A 116 -8.36 18.49 -13.66
C VAL A 116 -7.56 18.84 -14.91
N ASN A 117 -7.33 20.14 -15.18
CA ASN A 117 -6.61 20.58 -16.36
C ASN A 117 -5.15 20.09 -16.40
N ILE A 118 -4.47 20.02 -15.25
CA ILE A 118 -3.11 19.48 -15.15
C ILE A 118 -3.11 17.98 -15.44
N LEU A 119 -4.07 17.22 -14.88
CA LEU A 119 -4.21 15.79 -15.14
C LEU A 119 -4.50 15.51 -16.62
N ASP A 120 -5.50 16.18 -17.20
CA ASP A 120 -5.90 16.01 -18.61
C ASP A 120 -4.82 16.50 -19.59
N GLY A 121 -4.02 17.47 -19.16
CA GLY A 121 -2.90 18.04 -19.91
C GLY A 121 -1.60 17.25 -19.79
N ALA A 122 -1.53 16.20 -18.97
CA ALA A 122 -0.32 15.43 -18.73
C ALA A 122 0.17 14.75 -20.02
N THR A 123 1.49 14.78 -20.25
CA THR A 123 2.13 14.13 -21.41
C THR A 123 3.43 13.43 -20.99
N GLY A 124 3.97 12.56 -21.84
CA GLY A 124 5.24 11.87 -21.58
C GLY A 124 5.26 11.13 -20.24
N THR A 125 6.34 11.32 -19.47
CA THR A 125 6.54 10.70 -18.15
C THR A 125 5.47 11.09 -17.13
N ASP A 126 4.90 12.29 -17.22
CA ASP A 126 3.82 12.71 -16.32
C ASP A 126 2.55 11.91 -16.57
N ARG A 127 2.20 11.72 -17.85
CA ARG A 127 1.04 10.90 -18.23
C ARG A 127 1.22 9.47 -17.74
N THR A 128 2.40 8.89 -17.98
CA THR A 128 2.73 7.54 -17.50
C THR A 128 2.65 7.42 -15.97
N THR A 129 3.12 8.44 -15.24
CA THR A 129 3.06 8.44 -13.77
C THR A 129 1.63 8.55 -13.27
N ALA A 130 0.82 9.46 -13.84
CA ALA A 130 -0.57 9.62 -13.48
C ALA A 130 -1.40 8.36 -13.75
N ASP A 131 -1.20 7.70 -14.90
CA ASP A 131 -1.89 6.44 -15.24
C ASP A 131 -1.57 5.32 -14.24
N LYS A 132 -0.30 5.18 -13.86
CA LYS A 132 0.12 4.18 -12.87
C LYS A 132 -0.46 4.48 -11.49
N LYS A 133 -0.47 5.75 -11.09
CA LYS A 133 -1.10 6.18 -9.83
C LYS A 133 -2.61 5.97 -9.84
N LEU A 134 -3.30 6.22 -10.95
CA LEU A 134 -4.72 5.96 -11.09
C LEU A 134 -5.04 4.47 -10.96
N ALA A 135 -4.26 3.60 -11.63
CA ALA A 135 -4.41 2.16 -11.51
C ALA A 135 -4.14 1.67 -10.07
N ALA A 136 -3.07 2.16 -9.43
CA ALA A 136 -2.76 1.86 -8.04
C ALA A 136 -3.86 2.32 -7.09
N ALA A 137 -4.40 3.51 -7.31
CA ALA A 137 -5.48 4.08 -6.51
C ALA A 137 -6.78 3.29 -6.67
N ALA A 138 -7.14 2.89 -7.89
CA ALA A 138 -8.31 2.05 -8.14
C ALA A 138 -8.19 0.69 -7.43
N ALA A 139 -7.02 0.03 -7.54
CA ALA A 139 -6.76 -1.23 -6.87
C ALA A 139 -6.83 -1.11 -5.33
N TYR A 140 -6.32 0.00 -4.77
CA TYR A 140 -6.45 0.29 -3.34
C TYR A 140 -7.91 0.49 -2.91
N THR A 141 -8.67 1.27 -3.67
CA THR A 141 -10.11 1.46 -3.41
C THR A 141 -10.87 0.13 -3.49
N ASP A 142 -10.52 -0.76 -4.40
CA ASP A 142 -11.13 -2.09 -4.50
C ASP A 142 -10.73 -3.00 -3.34
N ALA A 143 -9.46 -2.98 -2.90
CA ALA A 143 -9.01 -3.71 -1.72
C ALA A 143 -9.76 -3.29 -0.45
N LEU A 144 -10.03 -1.99 -0.28
CA LEU A 144 -10.86 -1.48 0.82
C LEU A 144 -12.29 -2.05 0.78
N LYS A 145 -12.90 -2.24 -0.39
CA LYS A 145 -14.26 -2.82 -0.49
C LYS A 145 -14.31 -4.26 0.03
N THR A 146 -13.20 -4.99 -0.12
CA THR A 146 -13.10 -6.40 0.29
C THR A 146 -12.69 -6.58 1.75
N SER A 147 -12.28 -5.52 2.45
CA SER A 147 -11.85 -5.57 3.85
C SER A 147 -12.61 -4.53 4.70
N PRO A 148 -13.67 -4.93 5.42
CA PRO A 148 -14.44 -4.03 6.28
C PRO A 148 -13.60 -3.29 7.33
N ASP A 149 -12.59 -3.95 7.90
CA ASP A 149 -11.72 -3.36 8.92
C ASP A 149 -10.76 -2.32 8.32
N ALA A 150 -10.21 -2.60 7.13
CA ALA A 150 -9.42 -1.62 6.40
C ALA A 150 -10.28 -0.43 5.96
N LEU A 151 -11.52 -0.67 5.54
CA LEU A 151 -12.46 0.40 5.18
C LEU A 151 -12.78 1.29 6.38
N ALA A 152 -13.09 0.69 7.54
CA ALA A 152 -13.34 1.42 8.77
C ALA A 152 -12.11 2.23 9.22
N SER A 153 -10.91 1.69 9.02
CA SER A 153 -9.67 2.43 9.25
C SER A 153 -9.55 3.58 8.24
N TYR A 154 -9.80 3.36 6.95
CA TYR A 154 -9.60 4.40 5.95
C TYR A 154 -10.42 5.69 6.17
N THR A 155 -11.55 5.61 6.89
CA THR A 155 -12.37 6.77 7.26
C THR A 155 -11.74 7.61 8.38
N GLY A 156 -10.69 8.38 8.06
CA GLY A 156 -10.05 9.33 8.99
C GLY A 156 -8.66 9.81 8.52
N GLY A 157 -8.10 10.83 9.18
CA GLY A 157 -6.85 11.49 8.76
C GLY A 157 -5.61 10.57 8.68
N ALA A 158 -5.56 9.52 9.49
CA ALA A 158 -4.51 8.50 9.41
C ALA A 158 -4.63 7.66 8.12
N GLY A 159 -5.86 7.28 7.75
CA GLY A 159 -6.12 6.56 6.50
C GLY A 159 -5.85 7.41 5.26
N GLU A 160 -6.23 8.69 5.30
CA GLU A 160 -5.87 9.65 4.25
C GLU A 160 -4.35 9.77 4.08
N THR A 161 -3.61 9.76 5.19
CA THR A 161 -2.14 9.84 5.17
C THR A 161 -1.52 8.57 4.59
N GLN A 162 -2.00 7.40 4.99
CA GLN A 162 -1.54 6.13 4.44
C GLN A 162 -1.81 6.02 2.94
N GLY A 163 -3.00 6.44 2.49
CA GLY A 163 -3.34 6.48 1.07
C GLY A 163 -2.40 7.39 0.27
N ARG A 164 -2.01 8.55 0.84
CA ARG A 164 -1.01 9.44 0.23
C ARG A 164 0.38 8.81 0.17
N ASP A 165 0.81 8.17 1.25
CA ASP A 165 2.13 7.52 1.31
C ASP A 165 2.24 6.39 0.30
N TYR A 166 1.19 5.57 0.16
CA TYR A 166 1.10 4.54 -0.86
C TYR A 166 1.31 5.11 -2.27
N LEU A 167 0.57 6.16 -2.65
CA LEU A 167 0.66 6.73 -3.99
C LEU A 167 1.93 7.54 -4.25
N ARG A 168 2.64 8.01 -3.20
CA ARG A 168 3.96 8.64 -3.35
C ARG A 168 5.03 7.65 -3.83
N MET A 169 4.88 6.37 -3.52
CA MET A 169 5.82 5.34 -3.99
C MET A 169 5.65 4.98 -5.47
N ILE A 170 4.57 5.43 -6.11
CA ILE A 170 4.25 5.07 -7.50
C ILE A 170 4.78 6.14 -8.45
N ASP A 171 5.62 5.71 -9.39
CA ASP A 171 6.29 6.55 -10.37
C ASP A 171 6.18 5.98 -11.80
N SER A 172 6.86 6.60 -12.76
CA SER A 172 6.88 6.13 -14.15
C SER A 172 7.55 4.76 -14.36
N HIS A 173 8.28 4.22 -13.38
CA HIS A 173 8.95 2.91 -13.47
C HIS A 173 8.18 1.79 -12.76
N SER A 174 7.22 2.15 -11.92
CA SER A 174 6.38 1.21 -11.16
C SER A 174 5.59 0.26 -12.07
N PRO A 175 5.31 -0.98 -11.67
CA PRO A 175 4.52 -1.91 -12.48
C PRO A 175 3.06 -1.44 -12.64
N SER A 176 2.40 -1.87 -13.72
CA SER A 176 0.96 -1.68 -13.97
C SER A 176 0.40 -2.96 -14.61
N PRO A 177 -0.50 -3.72 -13.94
CA PRO A 177 -1.16 -3.41 -12.67
C PRO A 177 -0.18 -3.25 -11.49
N PRO A 178 -0.58 -2.56 -10.41
CA PRO A 178 0.27 -2.34 -9.24
C PRO A 178 0.71 -3.67 -8.63
N ASP A 179 1.89 -3.65 -8.03
CA ASP A 179 2.46 -4.80 -7.31
C ASP A 179 1.50 -5.23 -6.19
N PRO A 180 0.93 -6.47 -6.27
CA PRO A 180 -0.06 -6.93 -5.31
C PRO A 180 0.49 -7.02 -3.89
N ASP A 181 1.81 -7.17 -3.73
CA ASP A 181 2.46 -7.30 -2.42
C ASP A 181 2.57 -5.95 -1.76
N LYS A 182 2.97 -4.93 -2.53
CA LYS A 182 3.02 -3.54 -2.05
C LYS A 182 1.62 -3.02 -1.72
N LEU A 183 0.62 -3.41 -2.51
CA LEU A 183 -0.77 -3.07 -2.24
C LEU A 183 -1.26 -3.73 -0.95
N THR A 184 -1.03 -5.04 -0.79
CA THR A 184 -1.41 -5.78 0.42
C THR A 184 -0.75 -5.18 1.65
N ASN A 185 0.56 -4.91 1.61
CA ASN A 185 1.27 -4.27 2.70
C ASN A 185 0.73 -2.87 3.02
N ALA A 186 0.37 -2.07 2.01
CA ALA A 186 -0.19 -0.75 2.25
C ALA A 186 -1.57 -0.79 2.94
N ILE A 187 -2.38 -1.81 2.66
CA ILE A 187 -3.67 -2.06 3.32
C ILE A 187 -3.48 -2.57 4.75
N VAL A 188 -2.47 -3.41 4.98
CA VAL A 188 -2.14 -3.88 6.33
C VAL A 188 -1.55 -2.76 7.18
N ASP A 189 -0.64 -1.95 6.64
CA ASP A 189 -0.09 -0.76 7.29
C ASP A 189 -1.18 0.24 7.71
N LEU A 190 -2.25 0.38 6.89
CA LEU A 190 -3.41 1.19 7.23
C LEU A 190 -4.06 0.69 8.53
N GLN A 191 -4.25 -0.62 8.64
CA GLN A 191 -4.85 -1.26 9.81
C GLN A 191 -3.92 -1.14 11.04
N ILE A 192 -2.59 -1.24 10.84
CA ILE A 192 -1.57 -1.10 11.91
C ILE A 192 -1.48 0.35 12.42
N LYS A 193 -1.30 1.35 11.53
CA LYS A 193 -1.13 2.77 11.93
C LYS A 193 -2.36 3.34 12.62
N MET A 194 -3.54 2.78 12.36
CA MET A 194 -4.81 3.19 12.97
C MET A 194 -5.19 2.36 14.20
N ALA A 195 -4.38 1.35 14.53
CA ALA A 195 -4.42 0.72 15.84
C ALA A 195 -4.07 1.73 16.95
N GLY A 196 -3.14 2.66 16.67
CA GLY A 196 -2.70 3.76 17.53
C GLY A 196 -2.02 3.30 18.80
N ASP A 197 -0.69 3.43 18.93
CA ASP A 197 0.13 3.13 20.13
C ASP A 197 -0.05 1.76 20.85
N ASP A 198 -0.98 0.91 20.41
CA ASP A 198 -1.34 -0.41 20.98
C ASP A 198 -0.77 -1.58 20.15
N ALA A 199 0.32 -1.37 19.40
CA ALA A 199 1.16 -2.49 19.00
C ALA A 199 1.74 -3.07 20.30
N VAL A 200 1.15 -4.15 20.81
CA VAL A 200 1.72 -4.85 21.96
C VAL A 200 2.99 -5.55 21.48
N VAL A 201 4.10 -4.83 21.57
CA VAL A 201 5.44 -5.38 21.33
C VAL A 201 5.73 -6.35 22.47
N HIS A 202 5.49 -7.64 22.22
CA HIS A 202 5.81 -8.68 23.18
C HIS A 202 7.31 -9.00 23.12
N THR A 203 8.07 -8.64 24.16
CA THR A 203 9.46 -9.10 24.36
C THR A 203 9.48 -10.32 25.29
N ARG A 204 9.71 -11.51 24.71
CA ARG A 204 9.96 -12.85 25.29
C ARG A 204 9.34 -13.24 26.66
N ASN A 205 8.33 -14.11 26.60
CA ASN A 205 8.16 -15.40 27.31
C ASN A 205 6.73 -15.92 27.06
N GLY A 206 6.44 -16.14 25.77
CA GLY A 206 5.17 -16.64 25.25
C GLY A 206 4.04 -15.60 25.29
N PRO A 207 3.58 -15.09 24.14
CA PRO A 207 2.21 -14.67 24.07
C PRO A 207 1.40 -15.92 23.71
N GLU A 208 0.57 -16.39 24.62
CA GLU A 208 -0.74 -16.75 24.11
C GLU A 208 -1.29 -15.45 23.50
N LEU A 209 -1.34 -15.34 22.16
CA LEU A 209 -2.23 -14.37 21.52
C LEU A 209 -3.63 -14.88 21.90
N ASN A 210 -4.11 -14.40 23.05
CA ASN A 210 -5.15 -15.05 23.82
C ASN A 210 -6.51 -14.75 23.18
N ALA A 211 -7.10 -15.70 22.46
CA ALA A 211 -8.47 -15.63 21.93
C ALA A 211 -9.59 -15.24 22.96
N SER A 212 -9.27 -15.05 24.24
CA SER A 212 -10.18 -14.64 25.32
C SER A 212 -10.14 -13.15 25.67
N ASN A 213 -9.33 -12.31 24.99
CA ASN A 213 -9.43 -10.86 25.14
C ASN A 213 -10.25 -10.26 23.98
N PRO A 214 -11.49 -9.78 24.21
CA PRO A 214 -12.35 -9.21 23.17
C PRO A 214 -11.85 -7.89 22.58
N SER A 215 -10.67 -7.38 22.99
CA SER A 215 -9.95 -6.31 22.27
C SER A 215 -9.10 -6.80 21.09
N LEU A 216 -8.99 -8.11 20.85
CA LEU A 216 -8.09 -8.76 19.87
C LEU A 216 -8.71 -9.00 18.48
N SER A 217 -9.47 -8.04 17.98
CA SER A 217 -9.93 -8.03 16.59
C SER A 217 -9.01 -7.17 15.70
N ARG A 218 -7.72 -7.02 16.05
CA ARG A 218 -6.77 -6.07 15.43
C ARG A 218 -5.41 -6.74 15.22
N ALA A 219 -4.78 -6.43 14.08
CA ALA A 219 -3.44 -6.87 13.69
C ALA A 219 -2.36 -6.63 14.75
N GLU A 220 -1.57 -7.65 15.08
CA GLU A 220 -0.47 -7.60 16.06
C GLU A 220 0.92 -7.66 15.38
N VAL A 221 1.94 -7.04 15.97
CA VAL A 221 3.34 -7.18 15.51
C VAL A 221 4.18 -7.80 16.62
N LEU A 222 4.63 -9.02 16.40
CA LEU A 222 5.53 -9.73 17.31
C LEU A 222 6.98 -9.39 17.00
N HIS A 223 7.71 -8.86 17.98
CA HIS A 223 9.12 -8.54 17.84
C HIS A 223 10.01 -9.62 18.47
N ILE A 224 10.82 -10.29 17.65
CA ILE A 224 11.73 -11.35 18.11
C ILE A 224 13.18 -10.84 18.00
N LEU A 225 13.86 -10.70 19.14
CA LEU A 225 15.22 -10.19 19.20
C LEU A 225 16.26 -11.31 19.08
N PRO A 226 17.39 -11.09 18.37
CA PRO A 226 18.52 -12.02 18.37
C PRO A 226 19.08 -12.27 19.78
N GLY A 227 19.30 -13.54 20.14
CA GLY A 227 19.72 -13.96 21.49
C GLY A 227 18.55 -14.18 22.47
N ASP A 228 17.40 -13.57 22.20
CA ASP A 228 16.14 -13.81 22.90
C ASP A 228 15.32 -14.94 22.28
N SER A 229 15.91 -15.75 21.42
CA SER A 229 15.23 -16.90 20.84
C SER A 229 16.26 -17.95 20.47
N GLY A 230 15.86 -19.22 20.37
CA GLY A 230 16.79 -20.31 20.06
C GLY A 230 16.13 -21.46 19.32
N LEU A 231 16.93 -22.49 19.02
CA LEU A 231 16.53 -23.60 18.14
C LEU A 231 15.96 -24.82 18.87
N THR A 232 15.98 -24.82 20.21
CA THR A 232 15.54 -25.95 21.03
C THR A 232 14.16 -25.69 21.61
N ASP A 233 13.43 -26.74 21.95
CA ASP A 233 12.08 -26.59 22.51
C ASP A 233 12.07 -25.85 23.86
N ALA A 234 13.20 -25.76 24.55
CA ALA A 234 13.34 -25.01 25.80
C ALA A 234 13.49 -23.50 25.61
N ASN A 235 13.93 -23.04 24.44
CA ASN A 235 14.27 -21.63 24.20
C ASN A 235 13.69 -21.02 22.91
N ARG A 236 12.97 -21.83 22.12
CA ARG A 236 12.20 -21.42 20.95
C ARG A 236 10.92 -20.69 21.36
N ASP A 237 10.56 -19.68 20.59
CA ASP A 237 9.28 -18.98 20.79
C ASP A 237 8.10 -19.82 20.30
N VAL A 238 7.01 -19.86 21.09
CA VAL A 238 5.77 -20.55 20.76
C VAL A 238 4.66 -19.54 20.63
N ILE A 239 4.17 -19.36 19.40
CA ILE A 239 3.16 -18.40 18.99
C ILE A 239 1.86 -19.18 18.77
N LYS A 240 0.84 -18.89 19.60
CA LYS A 240 -0.52 -19.42 19.42
C LYS A 240 -1.40 -18.32 18.86
N GLY A 241 -2.38 -18.66 18.04
CA GLY A 241 -3.42 -17.70 17.61
C GLY A 241 -3.02 -16.75 16.47
N PHE A 242 -1.83 -16.92 15.89
CA PHE A 242 -1.37 -16.14 14.73
C PHE A 242 -2.38 -16.18 13.59
N GLN A 243 -2.57 -15.07 12.87
CA GLN A 243 -3.43 -14.99 11.70
C GLN A 243 -2.65 -14.40 10.53
N SER A 244 -2.26 -15.24 9.56
CA SER A 244 -1.56 -14.78 8.36
C SER A 244 -2.35 -13.69 7.63
N GLY A 245 -1.63 -12.67 7.14
CA GLY A 245 -2.19 -11.47 6.52
C GLY A 245 -2.75 -10.44 7.50
N ILE A 246 -2.92 -10.80 8.78
CA ILE A 246 -3.40 -9.91 9.85
C ILE A 246 -2.26 -9.62 10.82
N ASP A 247 -1.67 -10.65 11.40
CA ASP A 247 -0.53 -10.54 12.32
C ASP A 247 0.80 -10.50 11.57
N ARG A 248 1.79 -9.83 12.14
CA ARG A 248 3.14 -9.72 11.60
C ARG A 248 4.18 -10.15 12.63
N ILE A 249 5.32 -10.58 12.14
CA ILE A 249 6.53 -10.86 12.92
C ILE A 249 7.64 -9.97 12.40
N THR A 250 8.43 -9.39 13.29
CA THR A 250 9.60 -8.60 12.92
C THR A 250 10.83 -9.06 13.70
N PHE A 251 11.99 -8.93 13.06
CA PHE A 251 13.28 -9.36 13.57
C PHE A 251 14.31 -8.22 13.39
N GLU A 252 15.11 -7.92 14.42
CA GLU A 252 16.22 -6.95 14.30
C GLU A 252 17.44 -7.60 13.62
N ILE A 253 17.32 -7.92 12.33
CA ILE A 253 18.37 -8.63 11.57
C ILE A 253 18.82 -7.86 10.31
N PRO A 254 20.06 -8.08 9.83
CA PRO A 254 20.53 -7.56 8.55
C PRO A 254 19.82 -8.28 7.40
N GLY A 255 18.70 -7.73 6.92
CA GLY A 255 17.90 -8.41 5.90
C GLY A 255 16.51 -7.84 5.68
N GLY A 256 15.94 -7.19 6.71
CA GLY A 256 14.63 -6.54 6.66
C GLY A 256 13.48 -7.51 6.39
N ALA A 257 12.34 -6.97 5.94
CA ALA A 257 11.11 -7.71 5.67
C ALA A 257 11.29 -8.95 4.77
N GLY A 258 10.36 -9.90 4.89
CA GLY A 258 10.33 -11.08 4.05
C GLY A 258 10.03 -10.73 2.58
N SER A 259 10.69 -11.45 1.67
CA SER A 259 10.57 -11.25 0.22
C SER A 259 10.90 -12.55 -0.54
N ALA A 260 10.56 -12.60 -1.83
CA ALA A 260 10.92 -13.73 -2.68
C ALA A 260 12.44 -13.95 -2.80
N ALA A 261 13.25 -12.95 -2.46
CA ALA A 261 14.71 -13.05 -2.51
C ALA A 261 15.29 -13.73 -1.25
N ASN A 262 14.71 -13.48 -0.06
CA ASN A 262 15.27 -13.90 1.22
C ASN A 262 14.41 -14.91 2.00
N PHE A 263 13.23 -15.29 1.49
CA PHE A 263 12.34 -16.27 2.11
C PHE A 263 12.22 -17.57 1.31
N ARG A 264 12.21 -18.72 2.00
CA ARG A 264 11.97 -20.04 1.41
C ARG A 264 10.99 -20.84 2.28
N SER A 265 10.11 -21.60 1.63
CA SER A 265 9.31 -22.63 2.29
C SER A 265 9.83 -24.00 1.86
N LEU A 266 10.06 -24.88 2.83
CA LEU A 266 10.43 -26.27 2.57
C LEU A 266 9.17 -27.04 2.13
N SER A 267 9.33 -27.96 1.19
CA SER A 267 8.22 -28.69 0.55
C SER A 267 7.81 -29.98 1.28
N SER A 268 8.52 -30.34 2.34
CA SER A 268 8.33 -31.58 3.10
C SER A 268 7.81 -31.25 4.50
N SER A 269 6.89 -32.07 5.02
CA SER A 269 6.62 -32.07 6.46
C SER A 269 7.67 -32.91 7.20
N PHE A 270 8.16 -32.40 8.32
CA PHE A 270 9.20 -33.02 9.13
C PHE A 270 8.61 -33.73 10.35
N SER A 271 9.33 -34.74 10.85
CA SER A 271 8.92 -35.55 12.00
C SER A 271 8.90 -34.77 13.31
N ASP A 272 9.82 -33.82 13.44
CA ASP A 272 10.05 -33.03 14.63
C ASP A 272 10.81 -31.74 14.29
N ALA A 273 10.95 -30.87 15.29
CA ALA A 273 11.57 -29.57 15.13
C ALA A 273 13.08 -29.63 14.91
N ALA A 274 13.77 -30.69 15.34
CA ALA A 274 15.20 -30.85 15.15
C ALA A 274 15.51 -31.23 13.68
N ALA A 275 14.70 -32.12 13.10
CA ALA A 275 14.77 -32.47 11.69
C ALA A 275 14.46 -31.26 10.79
N ALA A 276 13.45 -30.46 11.15
CA ALA A 276 13.14 -29.22 10.45
C ALA A 276 14.29 -28.20 10.54
N ASN A 277 14.93 -28.07 11.71
CA ASN A 277 16.09 -27.19 11.90
C ASN A 277 17.26 -27.58 11.00
N ALA A 278 17.62 -28.86 10.98
CA ALA A 278 18.71 -29.34 10.14
C ALA A 278 18.46 -29.08 8.64
N ALA A 279 17.21 -29.22 8.18
CA ALA A 279 16.85 -28.90 6.81
C ALA A 279 16.82 -27.38 6.53
N ALA A 280 16.51 -26.56 7.53
CA ALA A 280 16.59 -25.11 7.41
C ALA A 280 18.04 -24.64 7.27
N ASP A 281 18.97 -25.21 8.04
CA ASP A 281 20.41 -24.92 7.92
C ASP A 281 20.98 -25.26 6.53
N GLU A 282 20.38 -26.22 5.80
CA GLU A 282 20.76 -26.51 4.41
C GLU A 282 20.20 -25.49 3.40
N ALA A 283 19.12 -24.78 3.76
CA ALA A 283 18.42 -23.86 2.88
C ALA A 283 18.81 -22.38 3.10
N LEU A 284 19.36 -22.06 4.28
CA LEU A 284 19.94 -20.76 4.61
C LEU A 284 21.32 -20.62 3.94
N ASP A 285 21.63 -19.43 3.44
CA ASP A 285 22.89 -19.18 2.71
C ASP A 285 23.44 -17.75 2.88
N GLY A 286 22.95 -17.02 3.90
CA GLY A 286 23.25 -15.60 4.12
C GLY A 286 22.54 -14.64 3.14
N LYS A 287 21.80 -15.15 2.15
CA LYS A 287 20.86 -14.37 1.33
C LYS A 287 19.41 -14.78 1.57
N VAL A 288 19.17 -16.10 1.64
CA VAL A 288 17.99 -16.67 2.26
C VAL A 288 18.19 -16.55 3.76
N LEU A 289 17.35 -15.74 4.39
CA LEU A 289 17.41 -15.43 5.81
C LEU A 289 16.23 -16.04 6.57
N TYR A 290 15.15 -16.39 5.86
CA TYR A 290 13.92 -16.92 6.44
C TYR A 290 13.57 -18.26 5.80
N VAL A 291 13.43 -19.30 6.61
CA VAL A 291 12.99 -20.62 6.16
C VAL A 291 11.76 -21.06 6.94
N LEU A 292 10.69 -21.38 6.23
CA LEU A 292 9.46 -21.93 6.79
C LEU A 292 9.43 -23.45 6.58
N ALA A 293 9.14 -24.20 7.63
CA ALA A 293 9.02 -25.65 7.61
C ALA A 293 7.73 -26.11 8.30
N ASP A 294 7.12 -27.19 7.81
CA ASP A 294 5.94 -27.80 8.42
C ASP A 294 6.36 -28.95 9.35
N VAL A 295 5.87 -28.97 10.60
CA VAL A 295 6.07 -30.07 11.55
C VAL A 295 4.71 -30.48 12.12
N GLY A 296 4.15 -31.56 11.59
CA GLY A 296 2.78 -31.96 11.94
C GLY A 296 1.76 -30.89 11.53
N ALA A 297 1.00 -30.35 12.50
CA ALA A 297 0.01 -29.30 12.28
C ALA A 297 0.55 -27.88 12.53
N ASP A 298 1.82 -27.76 12.90
CA ASP A 298 2.45 -26.51 13.28
C ASP A 298 3.45 -26.08 12.20
N LYS A 299 3.67 -24.76 12.09
CA LYS A 299 4.73 -24.19 11.25
C LYS A 299 5.91 -23.76 12.10
N PHE A 300 7.11 -23.88 11.55
CA PHE A 300 8.34 -23.43 12.17
C PHE A 300 9.02 -22.44 11.22
N LEU A 301 9.22 -21.22 11.71
CA LEU A 301 9.99 -20.20 11.03
C LEU A 301 11.40 -20.20 11.64
N PHE A 302 12.41 -20.45 10.81
CA PHE A 302 13.82 -20.39 11.14
C PHE A 302 14.44 -19.14 10.52
N VAL A 303 15.30 -18.47 11.28
CA VAL A 303 15.88 -17.19 10.87
C VAL A 303 17.40 -17.21 11.07
N ASP A 304 18.12 -16.91 9.99
CA ASP A 304 19.55 -16.59 10.01
C ASP A 304 19.68 -15.11 10.36
N SER A 305 20.02 -14.83 11.63
CA SER A 305 20.03 -13.48 12.18
C SER A 305 21.33 -12.74 11.93
N ASN A 306 22.40 -13.48 11.64
CA ASN A 306 23.75 -12.96 11.55
C ASN A 306 24.33 -13.05 10.10
N GLY A 307 23.64 -13.77 9.21
CA GLY A 307 23.99 -13.96 7.80
C GLY A 307 25.05 -15.03 7.55
N ASP A 308 25.29 -15.94 8.49
CA ASP A 308 26.30 -17.00 8.38
C ASP A 308 25.80 -18.25 7.64
N GLY A 309 24.53 -18.28 7.23
CA GLY A 309 23.90 -19.41 6.57
C GLY A 309 23.41 -20.49 7.53
N ALA A 310 23.30 -20.21 8.82
CA ALA A 310 22.69 -21.10 9.81
C ALA A 310 21.53 -20.43 10.54
N ALA A 311 20.59 -21.22 11.04
CA ALA A 311 19.50 -20.70 11.84
C ALA A 311 20.03 -20.28 13.23
N ASP A 312 19.73 -19.06 13.65
CA ASP A 312 20.00 -18.57 15.01
C ASP A 312 18.74 -18.58 15.87
N ILE A 313 17.60 -18.29 15.23
CA ILE A 313 16.30 -18.06 15.84
C ILE A 313 15.32 -19.06 15.26
N SER A 314 14.38 -19.52 16.10
CA SER A 314 13.22 -20.24 15.60
C SER A 314 11.94 -19.82 16.33
N ALA A 315 10.84 -19.84 15.59
CA ALA A 315 9.50 -19.58 16.10
C ALA A 315 8.53 -20.68 15.66
N LYS A 316 7.80 -21.26 16.61
CA LYS A 316 6.74 -22.24 16.39
C LYS A 316 5.39 -21.54 16.33
N LEU A 317 4.72 -21.67 15.20
CA LEU A 317 3.38 -21.18 14.91
C LEU A 317 2.37 -22.32 15.09
N VAL A 318 1.65 -22.31 16.20
CA VAL A 318 0.78 -23.41 16.63
C VAL A 318 -0.51 -23.45 15.80
N GLY A 319 -0.78 -24.61 15.20
CA GLY A 319 -2.01 -24.89 14.44
C GLY A 319 -2.18 -24.05 13.17
N GLN A 320 -1.10 -23.49 12.64
CA GLN A 320 -1.14 -22.58 11.49
C GLN A 320 -1.12 -23.34 10.17
N ALA A 321 -2.14 -23.12 9.35
CA ALA A 321 -2.19 -23.63 7.98
C ALA A 321 -1.52 -22.70 6.97
N GLU A 322 -1.58 -21.38 7.23
CA GLU A 322 -1.16 -20.33 6.31
C GLU A 322 -0.14 -19.44 7.01
N PHE A 323 1.03 -19.26 6.40
CA PHE A 323 2.07 -18.30 6.77
C PHE A 323 2.89 -18.02 5.51
N SER A 324 3.27 -16.77 5.28
CA SER A 324 3.99 -16.35 4.08
C SER A 324 5.10 -15.36 4.39
N MET A 325 5.93 -15.08 3.39
CA MET A 325 6.95 -14.04 3.50
C MET A 325 6.39 -12.65 3.82
N TYR A 326 5.11 -12.39 3.51
CA TYR A 326 4.46 -11.12 3.84
C TYR A 326 4.16 -10.98 5.32
N ASP A 327 4.11 -12.08 6.06
CA ASP A 327 3.89 -12.03 7.51
C ASP A 327 5.14 -11.54 8.27
N ILE A 328 6.25 -11.28 7.57
CA ILE A 328 7.52 -10.80 8.13
C ILE A 328 7.77 -9.35 7.69
N VAL A 329 7.92 -8.42 8.65
CA VAL A 329 8.10 -6.96 8.42
C VAL A 329 9.43 -6.43 8.93
#